data_AF-A0A968FW31-F1
#
_entry.id   AF-A0A968FW31-F1
#
_cell.length_a   1.000
_cell.length_b   1.000
_cell.length_c   1.000
_cell.angle_alpha   90.00
_cell.angle_beta   90.00
_cell.angle_gamma   90.00
#
_symmetry.space_group_name_H-M   'P 1'
#
loop_
_entity.id
_entity.type
_entity.pdbx_description
1 polymer ?
#
loop_
_entity_poly.entity_id
_entity_poly.type
_entity_poly.pdbx_seq_one_letter_code
_entity_poly.pdbx_strand_id
1 'polypeptide(L)'
;KNDNLHDRSNLLTQAPMQSIDRFQDNPNGVITDSENQKGWLPKDSYQDLGRWSNWTDAQHYVQMMRQVYAGGFSDWRLPTREEALSLYDPELRLPDWEGKDIHIHPLFVPKASFYLWTGETN
;
A
#
# COMPACT_ATOMS: atom_id res chain seq x y z
N LYS A 1 -33.47 -42.10 -8.34
CA LYS A 1 -32.81 -41.52 -9.53
C LYS A 1 -32.45 -40.10 -9.11
N ASN A 2 -31.16 -39.84 -9.07
CA ASN A 2 -30.56 -38.86 -8.18
C ASN A 2 -30.34 -37.55 -8.97
N ASP A 3 -31.10 -36.51 -8.64
CA ASP A 3 -30.92 -35.18 -9.21
C ASP A 3 -29.98 -34.38 -8.30
N ASN A 4 -28.69 -34.61 -8.52
CA ASN A 4 -27.59 -33.91 -7.86
C ASN A 4 -27.23 -32.69 -8.71
N LEU A 5 -27.80 -31.53 -8.39
CA LEU A 5 -27.43 -30.24 -9.00
C LEU A 5 -27.65 -29.11 -7.98
N HIS A 6 -26.89 -29.14 -6.89
CA HIS A 6 -26.66 -27.94 -6.08
C HIS A 6 -25.20 -27.53 -6.24
N ASP A 7 -25.04 -26.27 -6.63
CA ASP A 7 -23.90 -25.42 -6.32
C ASP A 7 -22.54 -25.80 -6.94
N ARG A 8 -22.36 -25.33 -8.17
CA ARG A 8 -21.04 -25.07 -8.78
C ARG A 8 -20.39 -23.83 -8.17
N SER A 9 -20.17 -23.81 -6.86
CA SER A 9 -19.59 -22.67 -6.14
C SER A 9 -18.28 -23.04 -5.43
N ASN A 10 -17.39 -23.80 -6.08
CA ASN A 10 -16.04 -23.96 -5.53
C ASN A 10 -14.95 -24.24 -6.58
N LEU A 11 -15.01 -23.51 -7.70
CA LEU A 11 -13.89 -23.40 -8.63
C LEU A 11 -13.39 -21.95 -8.65
N LEU A 12 -12.86 -21.50 -7.51
CA LEU A 12 -11.88 -20.42 -7.51
C LEU A 12 -10.50 -21.05 -7.72
N THR A 13 -10.25 -21.39 -8.98
CA THR A 13 -8.93 -21.72 -9.48
C THR A 13 -8.12 -20.42 -9.61
N GLN A 14 -6.87 -20.47 -9.13
CA GLN A 14 -5.69 -19.66 -9.51
C GLN A 14 -5.56 -18.19 -9.07
N ALA A 15 -4.68 -17.97 -8.09
CA ALA A 15 -3.50 -17.08 -8.15
C ALA A 15 -2.51 -17.54 -7.06
N PRO A 16 -1.17 -17.41 -7.22
CA PRO A 16 -0.23 -17.78 -6.17
C PRO A 16 -0.50 -16.94 -4.91
N MET A 17 -0.97 -17.58 -3.83
CA MET A 17 -1.04 -17.02 -2.48
C MET A 17 0.38 -16.71 -1.98
N GLN A 18 1.00 -15.65 -2.47
CA GLN A 18 2.30 -15.17 -2.00
C GLN A 18 2.23 -13.71 -1.56
N SER A 19 1.36 -12.88 -2.17
CA SER A 19 1.30 -11.44 -1.86
C SER A 19 0.34 -11.04 -0.75
N ILE A 20 -0.68 -11.86 -0.42
CA ILE A 20 -1.68 -11.51 0.61
C ILE A 20 -1.12 -11.61 2.04
N ASP A 21 -0.16 -12.50 2.29
CA ASP A 21 0.41 -12.72 3.64
C ASP A 21 1.61 -11.79 3.93
N ARG A 22 2.13 -11.09 2.91
CA ARG A 22 3.28 -10.21 3.07
C ARG A 22 2.92 -8.94 3.85
N PHE A 23 1.76 -8.37 3.57
CA PHE A 23 1.31 -7.13 4.17
C PHE A 23 0.24 -7.41 5.22
N GLN A 24 0.48 -6.97 6.45
CA GLN A 24 -0.46 -7.12 7.56
C GLN A 24 -0.83 -5.75 8.12
N ASP A 25 -2.12 -5.45 8.16
CA ASP A 25 -2.61 -4.26 8.86
C ASP A 25 -2.60 -4.50 10.39
N ASN A 26 -2.07 -3.52 11.12
CA ASN A 26 -2.00 -3.57 12.57
C ASN A 26 -3.02 -2.61 13.18
N PRO A 27 -3.52 -2.89 14.40
CA PRO A 27 -4.52 -2.05 15.06
C PRO A 27 -4.05 -0.62 15.40
N ASN A 28 -2.75 -0.33 15.27
CA ASN A 28 -2.20 1.02 15.36
C ASN A 28 -2.36 1.83 14.06
N GLY A 29 -2.86 1.23 12.97
CA GLY A 29 -3.02 1.88 11.67
C GLY A 29 -1.74 1.89 10.82
N VAL A 30 -0.87 0.89 11.02
CA VAL A 30 0.36 0.69 10.23
C VAL A 30 0.31 -0.64 9.52
N ILE A 31 0.64 -0.65 8.24
CA ILE A 31 0.78 -1.86 7.44
C ILE A 31 2.22 -2.36 7.62
N THR A 32 2.39 -3.54 8.18
CA THR A 32 3.70 -4.21 8.28
C THR A 32 3.93 -5.04 7.03
N ASP A 33 5.09 -4.84 6.40
CA ASP A 33 5.67 -5.67 5.36
C ASP A 33 6.62 -6.69 5.99
N SER A 34 6.22 -7.96 6.00
CA SER A 34 6.97 -9.07 6.58
C SER A 34 8.23 -9.44 5.78
N GLU A 35 8.28 -9.13 4.48
CA GLU A 35 9.41 -9.48 3.61
C GLU A 35 10.57 -8.51 3.82
N ASN A 36 10.28 -7.20 3.84
CA ASN A 36 11.30 -6.16 4.03
C ASN A 36 11.48 -5.73 5.49
N GLN A 37 10.64 -6.26 6.40
CA GLN A 37 10.57 -5.84 7.81
C GLN A 37 10.37 -4.32 7.93
N LYS A 38 9.42 -3.78 7.17
CA LYS A 38 9.12 -2.34 7.11
C LYS A 38 7.69 -2.05 7.53
N GLY A 39 7.46 -0.86 8.07
CA GLY A 39 6.14 -0.32 8.31
C GLY A 39 5.79 0.68 7.22
N TRP A 40 4.53 0.66 6.78
CA TRP A 40 3.98 1.57 5.80
C TRP A 40 2.73 2.24 6.36
N LEU A 41 2.56 3.52 6.04
CA LEU A 41 1.30 4.19 6.31
C LEU A 41 0.28 3.78 5.24
N PRO A 42 -0.99 3.51 5.62
CA PRO A 42 -2.02 3.10 4.66
C PRO A 42 -2.41 4.23 3.71
N LYS A 43 -2.17 5.49 4.09
CA LYS A 43 -2.46 6.69 3.31
C LYS A 43 -1.17 7.38 2.85
N ASP A 44 -1.26 7.98 1.67
CA ASP A 44 -0.22 8.85 1.12
C ASP A 44 -0.48 10.33 1.43
N SER A 45 0.50 11.17 1.10
CA SER A 45 0.39 12.61 1.34
C SER A 45 -0.73 13.28 0.54
N TYR A 46 -1.10 12.73 -0.62
CA TYR A 46 -2.21 13.28 -1.42
C TYR A 46 -3.56 13.07 -0.73
N GLN A 47 -3.80 11.89 -0.14
CA GLN A 47 -5.04 11.61 0.56
C GLN A 47 -5.21 12.44 1.83
N ASP A 48 -4.12 12.71 2.56
CA ASP A 48 -4.18 13.51 3.78
C ASP A 48 -4.15 15.03 3.50
N LEU A 49 -3.40 15.50 2.49
CA LEU A 49 -3.27 16.93 2.18
C LEU A 49 -4.23 17.43 1.09
N GLY A 50 -4.83 16.52 0.31
CA GLY A 50 -5.72 16.85 -0.81
C GLY A 50 -5.04 17.60 -1.96
N ARG A 51 -3.70 17.61 -2.01
CA ARG A 51 -2.91 18.37 -3.01
C ARG A 51 -1.67 17.61 -3.45
N TRP A 52 -1.27 17.86 -4.69
CA TRP A 52 0.03 17.41 -5.19
C TRP A 52 1.15 18.04 -4.37
N SER A 53 2.07 17.20 -3.92
CA SER A 53 3.22 17.59 -3.12
C SER A 53 4.47 17.49 -3.98
N ASN A 54 5.35 18.50 -3.89
CA ASN A 54 6.70 18.39 -4.43
C ASN A 54 7.60 17.60 -3.47
N TRP A 55 8.86 17.37 -3.85
CA TRP A 55 9.80 16.63 -3.01
C TRP A 55 10.00 17.25 -1.61
N THR A 56 10.06 18.58 -1.52
CA THR A 56 10.18 19.30 -0.25
C THR A 56 8.94 19.13 0.63
N ASP A 57 7.75 19.23 0.05
CA ASP A 57 6.47 18.95 0.73
C ASP A 57 6.42 17.48 1.22
N ALA A 58 6.94 16.53 0.45
CA ALA A 58 7.02 15.13 0.85
C ALA A 58 7.95 14.92 2.06
N GLN A 59 9.09 15.62 2.10
CA GLN A 59 9.98 15.63 3.27
C GLN A 59 9.30 16.23 4.50
N HIS A 60 8.57 17.35 4.34
CA HIS A 60 7.79 17.95 5.42
C HIS A 60 6.67 17.03 5.90
N TYR A 61 5.99 16.33 4.99
CA TYR A 61 4.96 15.35 5.33
C TYR A 61 5.52 14.23 6.20
N VAL A 62 6.68 13.68 5.82
CA VAL A 62 7.39 12.69 6.65
C VAL A 62 7.71 13.25 8.04
N GLN A 63 8.25 14.47 8.13
CA GLN A 63 8.54 15.09 9.42
C GLN A 63 7.27 15.28 10.28
N MET A 64 6.16 15.67 9.65
CA MET A 64 4.87 15.80 10.32
C MET A 64 4.40 14.44 10.86
N MET A 65 4.50 13.37 10.06
CA MET A 65 4.15 12.01 10.50
C MET A 65 4.98 11.54 11.69
N ARG A 66 6.27 11.91 11.74
CA ARG A 66 7.13 11.66 12.92
C ARG A 66 6.65 12.41 14.15
N GLN A 67 6.28 13.68 14.00
CA GLN A 67 5.86 14.55 15.11
C GLN A 67 4.53 14.11 15.71
N VAL A 68 3.59 13.64 14.89
CA VAL A 68 2.29 13.15 15.36
C VAL A 68 2.34 11.70 15.85
N TYR A 69 3.51 11.06 15.83
CA TYR A 69 3.68 9.63 16.14
C TYR A 69 2.66 8.78 15.39
N ALA A 70 2.55 8.98 14.08
CA ALA A 70 1.62 8.23 13.25
C ALA A 70 1.87 6.73 13.47
N GLY A 71 0.83 5.97 13.81
CA GLY A 71 0.98 4.55 14.10
C GLY A 71 1.78 4.18 15.36
N GLY A 72 2.11 5.16 16.21
CA GLY A 72 2.99 4.99 17.37
C GLY A 72 4.49 5.06 17.05
N PHE A 73 4.86 5.41 15.82
CA PHE A 73 6.25 5.46 15.36
C PHE A 73 6.72 6.87 15.04
N SER A 74 8.00 7.17 15.26
CA SER A 74 8.62 8.48 15.02
C SER A 74 9.78 8.44 14.02
N ASP A 75 10.00 7.29 13.38
CA ASP A 75 11.12 7.00 12.48
C ASP A 75 10.70 6.93 11.00
N TRP A 76 9.51 7.45 10.68
CA TRP A 76 8.99 7.54 9.31
C TRP A 76 9.98 8.13 8.32
N ARG A 77 10.13 7.59 7.13
CA ARG A 77 11.00 8.15 6.09
C ARG A 77 10.39 7.96 4.72
N LEU A 78 10.90 8.69 3.72
CA LEU A 78 10.60 8.33 2.33
C LEU A 78 11.21 6.96 2.01
N PRO A 79 10.52 6.13 1.21
CA PRO A 79 11.04 4.85 0.76
C PRO A 79 12.21 5.04 -0.21
N THR A 80 13.07 4.03 -0.29
CA THR A 80 14.03 3.94 -1.39
C THR A 80 13.31 3.47 -2.66
N ARG A 81 13.98 3.61 -3.81
CA ARG A 81 13.48 3.11 -5.09
C ARG A 81 13.21 1.61 -5.05
N GLU A 82 14.10 0.84 -4.43
CA GLU A 82 13.93 -0.61 -4.29
C GLU A 82 12.72 -0.96 -3.43
N GLU A 83 12.54 -0.27 -2.30
CA GLU A 83 11.38 -0.47 -1.42
C GLU A 83 10.07 -0.10 -2.15
N ALA A 84 10.06 1.02 -2.88
CA ALA A 84 8.91 1.45 -3.68
C ALA A 84 8.57 0.44 -4.79
N LEU A 85 9.58 -0.09 -5.49
CA LEU A 85 9.38 -1.12 -6.50
C LEU A 85 8.90 -2.44 -5.87
N SER A 86 9.32 -2.75 -4.65
CA SER A 86 8.88 -3.97 -3.96
C SER A 86 7.40 -3.95 -3.60
N LEU A 87 6.75 -2.78 -3.56
CA LEU A 87 5.31 -2.64 -3.35
C LEU A 87 4.48 -2.94 -4.59
N TYR A 88 5.11 -2.85 -5.78
CA TYR A 88 4.45 -3.09 -7.05
C TYR A 88 4.31 -4.60 -7.28
N ASP A 89 3.07 -5.05 -7.45
CA ASP A 89 2.72 -6.43 -7.80
C ASP A 89 1.72 -6.40 -8.96
N PRO A 90 2.10 -6.89 -10.15
CA PRO A 90 1.24 -6.87 -11.35
C PRO A 90 -0.05 -7.68 -11.21
N GLU A 91 -0.13 -8.61 -10.24
CA GLU A 91 -1.35 -9.38 -9.98
C GLU A 91 -2.39 -8.60 -9.16
N LEU A 92 -1.96 -7.57 -8.44
CA LEU A 92 -2.83 -6.74 -7.61
C LEU A 92 -3.47 -5.64 -8.44
N ARG A 93 -4.69 -5.24 -8.08
CA ARG A 93 -5.40 -4.13 -8.73
C ARG A 93 -6.03 -3.26 -7.66
N LEU A 94 -5.45 -2.10 -7.46
CA LEU A 94 -6.00 -1.04 -6.62
C LEU A 94 -6.21 0.18 -7.51
N PRO A 95 -7.44 0.70 -7.64
CA PRO A 95 -7.68 1.92 -8.40
C PRO A 95 -7.15 3.15 -7.66
N ASP A 96 -6.42 3.98 -8.39
CA ASP A 96 -5.97 5.30 -7.96
C ASP A 96 -7.11 6.34 -8.01
N TRP A 97 -6.77 7.60 -7.76
CA TRP A 97 -7.77 8.67 -7.74
C TRP A 97 -8.39 8.95 -9.13
N GLU A 98 -7.67 8.64 -10.22
CA GLU A 98 -8.14 8.73 -11.62
C GLU A 98 -8.82 7.43 -12.11
N GLY A 99 -8.83 6.37 -11.29
CA GLY A 99 -9.34 5.05 -11.66
C GLY A 99 -8.36 4.20 -12.48
N LYS A 100 -7.07 4.53 -12.47
CA LYS A 100 -5.97 3.70 -13.01
C LYS A 100 -5.52 2.69 -11.97
N ASP A 101 -5.19 1.48 -12.42
CA ASP A 101 -4.65 0.46 -11.54
C ASP A 101 -3.20 0.77 -11.15
N ILE A 102 -2.94 0.99 -9.86
CA ILE A 102 -1.59 1.23 -9.31
C ILE A 102 -0.88 -0.06 -8.87
N HIS A 103 -1.53 -1.22 -9.03
CA HIS A 103 -0.91 -2.54 -8.82
C HIS A 103 -0.20 -2.68 -7.45
N ILE A 104 -0.84 -2.21 -6.38
CA ILE A 104 -0.37 -2.36 -5.00
C ILE A 104 -1.41 -3.08 -4.14
N HIS A 105 -1.00 -3.50 -2.94
CA HIS A 105 -1.84 -4.27 -2.02
C HIS A 105 -3.12 -3.52 -1.61
N PRO A 106 -4.30 -4.16 -1.57
CA PRO A 106 -5.56 -3.51 -1.23
C PRO A 106 -5.70 -3.07 0.24
N LEU A 107 -4.70 -3.36 1.08
CA LEU A 107 -4.61 -2.78 2.43
C LEU A 107 -4.24 -1.29 2.40
N PHE A 108 -3.56 -0.85 1.34
CA PHE A 108 -3.37 0.57 1.10
C PHE A 108 -4.70 1.21 0.73
N VAL A 109 -4.91 2.45 1.18
CA VAL A 109 -6.18 3.12 0.92
C VAL A 109 -6.29 3.43 -0.58
N PRO A 110 -7.38 3.01 -1.24
CA PRO A 110 -7.61 3.31 -2.66
C PRO A 110 -7.70 4.82 -2.86
N LYS A 111 -7.41 5.28 -4.09
CA LYS A 111 -7.21 6.71 -4.43
C LYS A 111 -5.86 7.30 -3.97
N ALA A 112 -4.87 6.46 -3.73
CA ALA A 112 -3.50 6.92 -3.61
C ALA A 112 -3.00 7.57 -4.93
N SER A 113 -1.98 8.40 -4.82
CA SER A 113 -1.27 9.00 -5.95
C SER A 113 -0.54 7.93 -6.76
N PHE A 114 -0.60 8.06 -8.09
CA PHE A 114 0.21 7.25 -9.02
C PHE A 114 1.72 7.55 -8.89
N TYR A 115 2.07 8.74 -8.39
CA TYR A 115 3.45 9.18 -8.23
C TYR A 115 3.89 9.13 -6.77
N LEU A 116 5.10 8.61 -6.53
CA LEU A 116 5.73 8.51 -5.22
C LEU A 116 7.12 9.15 -5.26
N TRP A 117 7.43 9.99 -4.26
CA TRP A 117 8.76 10.54 -4.07
C TRP A 117 9.64 9.55 -3.29
N THR A 118 10.81 9.23 -3.83
CA THR A 118 11.81 8.43 -3.12
C THR A 118 12.76 9.32 -2.34
N GLY A 119 13.32 8.78 -1.25
CA GLY A 119 14.33 9.46 -0.43
C GLY A 119 15.72 9.54 -1.08
N GLU A 120 15.91 8.85 -2.21
CA GLU A 120 17.18 8.83 -2.93
C GLU A 120 17.30 10.07 -3.82
N THR A 121 18.28 10.90 -3.53
CA THR A 121 18.74 11.95 -4.45
C THR A 121 19.59 11.30 -5.53
N ASN A 122 19.17 11.44 -6.79
CA ASN A 122 19.90 11.01 -7.97
C ASN A 122 21.16 11.85 -8.19
#